data_AF-E5AT87-F1
#
_entry.id   AF-E5AT87-F1
#
_cell.length_a   1.000
_cell.length_b   1.000
_cell.length_c   1.000
_cell.angle_alpha   90.00
_cell.angle_beta   90.00
_cell.angle_gamma   90.00
#
_symmetry.space_group_name_H-M   'P 1'
#
loop_
_entity.id
_entity.type
_entity.pdbx_description
1 polymer ?
#
loop_
_entity_poly.entity_id
_entity_poly.type
_entity_poly.pdbx_seq_one_letter_code
_entity_poly.pdbx_strand_id
1 'polypeptide(L)' 'MSMTAEDYIAKAGRALEEAHVLLNAGGFEGACNRAYYAMFDAAHAALLVTGVTVPDASPKKHRSLIASFGLN' A
#
# COMPACT_ATOMS: atom_id res chain seq x y z
N MET A 1 -6.50 6.10 -16.94
CA MET A 1 -7.53 5.71 -15.96
C MET A 1 -6.90 5.76 -14.58
N SER A 2 -7.60 6.29 -13.57
CA SER A 2 -7.15 6.22 -12.18
C SER A 2 -7.31 4.77 -11.69
N MET A 3 -6.43 4.28 -10.83
CA MET A 3 -6.57 2.97 -10.19
C MET A 3 -7.85 2.90 -9.35
N THR A 4 -8.53 1.75 -9.38
CA THR A 4 -9.69 1.42 -8.54
C THR A 4 -9.26 0.85 -7.19
N ALA A 5 -10.21 0.68 -6.26
CA ALA A 5 -9.90 0.08 -4.96
C ALA A 5 -9.49 -1.39 -5.12
N GLU A 6 -10.13 -2.09 -6.06
CA GLU A 6 -9.81 -3.46 -6.45
C GLU A 6 -8.39 -3.57 -7.02
N ASP A 7 -7.97 -2.61 -7.85
CA ASP A 7 -6.60 -2.58 -8.38
C ASP A 7 -5.56 -2.44 -7.27
N TYR A 8 -5.83 -1.58 -6.29
CA TYR A 8 -4.97 -1.39 -5.12
C TYR A 8 -4.91 -2.64 -4.25
N ILE A 9 -6.03 -3.30 -3.98
CA ILE A 9 -6.05 -4.56 -3.21
C ILE A 9 -5.31 -5.68 -3.95
N ALA A 10 -5.50 -5.80 -5.27
CA ALA A 10 -4.77 -6.80 -6.07
C ALA A 10 -3.26 -6.55 -6.03
N LYS A 11 -2.83 -5.28 -6.06
CA LYS A 11 -1.42 -4.91 -5.94
C LYS A 11 -0.87 -5.18 -4.52
N ALA A 12 -1.66 -4.88 -3.49
CA ALA A 12 -1.31 -5.18 -2.10
C ALA A 12 -1.10 -6.69 -1.89
N GLY A 13 -1.99 -7.52 -2.44
CA GLY A 13 -1.87 -8.98 -2.39
C GLY A 13 -0.57 -9.48 -3.03
N ARG A 14 -0.26 -9.03 -4.25
CA ARG A 14 1.01 -9.39 -4.93
C ARG A 14 2.24 -8.97 -4.12
N ALA A 15 2.25 -7.76 -3.59
CA ALA A 15 3.36 -7.28 -2.77
C ALA A 15 3.54 -8.10 -1.48
N LEU A 16 2.45 -8.55 -0.86
CA LEU A 16 2.50 -9.42 0.31
C LEU A 16 3.05 -10.81 -0.03
N GLU A 17 2.63 -11.41 -1.15
CA GLU A 17 3.18 -12.67 -1.63
C GLU A 17 4.70 -12.57 -1.88
N GLU A 18 5.15 -11.50 -2.55
CA GLU A 18 6.57 -11.23 -2.77
C GLU A 18 7.34 -11.03 -1.46
N ALA A 19 6.73 -10.36 -0.47
CA ALA A 19 7.32 -10.18 0.85
C ALA A 19 7.57 -11.53 1.53
N HIS A 20 6.61 -12.47 1.44
CA HIS A 20 6.77 -13.82 1.96
C HIS A 20 7.88 -14.61 1.25
N VAL A 21 7.97 -14.51 -0.08
CA VAL A 21 9.05 -15.15 -0.85
C VAL A 21 10.42 -14.64 -0.38
N LEU A 22 10.58 -13.33 -0.24
CA LEU A 22 11.83 -12.70 0.20
C LEU A 22 12.17 -13.08 1.64
N LEU A 23 11.18 -13.10 2.54
CA LEU A 23 11.37 -13.50 3.92
C LEU A 23 11.90 -14.94 4.02
N ASN A 24 11.29 -15.87 3.28
CA ASN A 24 11.70 -17.27 3.25
C ASN A 24 13.10 -17.47 2.64
N ALA A 25 13.53 -16.57 1.76
CA ALA A 25 14.87 -16.55 1.18
C ALA A 25 15.93 -15.84 2.06
N GLY A 26 15.56 -15.32 3.23
CA GLY A 26 16.45 -14.52 4.10
C GLY A 26 16.69 -13.09 3.61
N GLY A 27 15.97 -12.63 2.58
CA GLY A 27 16.03 -11.28 2.03
C GLY A 27 15.22 -10.28 2.86
N PHE A 28 15.59 -10.08 4.13
CA PHE A 28 14.80 -9.33 5.11
C PHE A 28 14.50 -7.89 4.70
N GLU A 29 15.48 -7.15 4.16
CA GLU A 29 15.27 -5.76 3.72
C GLU A 29 14.24 -5.68 2.59
N GLY A 30 14.34 -6.59 1.62
CA GLY A 30 13.36 -6.70 0.53
C GLY A 30 11.98 -7.10 1.03
N ALA A 31 11.90 -8.04 1.98
CA ALA A 31 10.64 -8.45 2.59
C ALA A 31 9.95 -7.29 3.30
N CYS A 32 10.68 -6.52 4.11
CA CYS A 32 10.16 -5.32 4.77
C CYS A 32 9.65 -4.28 3.78
N ASN A 33 10.41 -4.02 2.71
CA ASN A 33 10.01 -3.07 1.67
C ASN A 33 8.69 -3.48 1.01
N ARG A 34 8.57 -4.76 0.61
CA ARG A 34 7.36 -5.28 -0.04
C ARG A 34 6.17 -5.31 0.90
N ALA A 35 6.36 -5.70 2.17
CA ALA A 35 5.32 -5.66 3.18
C ALA A 35 4.82 -4.22 3.43
N TYR A 36 5.72 -3.22 3.44
CA TYR A 36 5.34 -1.82 3.54
C TYR A 36 4.42 -1.39 2.39
N TYR A 37 4.80 -1.71 1.15
CA TYR A 37 3.97 -1.35 -0.02
C TYR A 37 2.65 -2.11 -0.05
N ALA A 38 2.60 -3.35 0.45
CA ALA A 38 1.35 -4.08 0.61
C ALA A 38 0.37 -3.33 1.53
N MET A 39 0.83 -2.88 2.70
CA MET A 39 0.01 -2.07 3.60
C MET A 39 -0.37 -0.72 2.99
N PHE A 40 0.56 -0.07 2.27
CA PHE A 40 0.34 1.22 1.64
C PHE A 40 -0.77 1.16 0.58
N ASP A 41 -0.71 0.17 -0.32
CA ASP A 41 -1.72 -0.03 -1.35
C ASP A 41 -3.08 -0.43 -0.72
N ALA A 42 -3.09 -1.29 0.32
CA ALA A 42 -4.33 -1.64 1.03
C ALA A 42 -4.99 -0.43 1.72
N ALA A 43 -4.18 0.45 2.31
CA ALA A 43 -4.66 1.68 2.93
C ALA A 43 -5.22 2.68 1.89
N HIS A 44 -4.62 2.74 0.69
CA HIS A 44 -5.16 3.49 -0.45
C HIS A 44 -6.55 2.99 -0.84
N ALA A 45 -6.72 1.66 -0.95
CA ALA A 45 -8.01 1.05 -1.26
C ALA A 45 -9.06 1.40 -0.20
N ALA A 46 -8.71 1.31 1.08
CA ALA A 46 -9.63 1.62 2.18
C ALA A 46 -10.13 3.07 2.13
N LEU A 47 -9.24 4.05 1.90
CA LEU A 47 -9.62 5.45 1.77
C LEU A 47 -10.49 5.69 0.52
N LEU A 48 -10.18 5.02 -0.59
CA LEU A 48 -10.98 5.18 -1.80
C LEU A 48 -12.42 4.66 -1.61
N VAL A 49 -12.59 3.54 -0.90
CA VAL A 49 -13.92 2.98 -0.57
C VAL A 49 -14.74 3.91 0.31
N THR A 50 -14.11 4.72 1.16
CA THR A 50 -14.80 5.73 1.99
C THR A 50 -15.05 7.05 1.24
N GLY A 51 -14.70 7.13 -0.05
CA GLY A 51 -14.85 8.33 -0.87
C GLY A 51 -13.71 9.34 -0.72
N VAL A 52 -12.64 9.00 0.00
CA VAL A 52 -11.45 9.84 0.17
C VAL A 52 -10.47 9.56 -0.97
N THR A 53 -10.35 10.50 -1.90
CA THR A 53 -9.36 10.42 -2.97
C THR A 53 -8.00 10.91 -2.51
N VAL A 54 -7.00 10.02 -2.51
CA VAL A 54 -5.60 10.39 -2.22
C VAL A 54 -4.83 10.52 -3.55
N PRO A 55 -4.12 11.64 -3.79
CA PRO A 55 -3.33 11.82 -5.01
C PRO A 55 -2.18 10.81 -5.11
N ASP A 56 -1.82 10.41 -6.33
CA ASP A 56 -0.90 9.30 -6.67
C ASP A 56 0.49 9.32 -6.00
N ALA A 57 1.11 8.16 -5.81
CA ALA A 57 2.16 7.81 -4.83
C ALA A 57 3.57 8.44 -5.01
N SER A 58 3.71 9.75 -4.81
CA SER A 58 5.05 10.37 -4.65
C SER A 58 5.57 10.27 -3.20
N PRO A 59 6.89 10.33 -2.94
CA PRO A 59 7.46 10.15 -1.60
C PRO A 59 6.90 11.09 -0.52
N LYS A 60 6.56 12.34 -0.89
CA LYS A 60 5.92 13.32 0.00
C LYS A 60 4.49 12.93 0.40
N LYS A 61 3.86 12.02 -0.35
CA LYS A 61 2.46 11.62 -0.20
C LYS A 61 2.25 10.36 0.65
N HIS A 62 3.30 9.58 0.97
CA HIS A 62 3.18 8.50 1.96
C HIS A 62 2.74 9.00 3.33
N ARG A 63 3.31 10.13 3.78
CA ARG A 63 2.90 10.80 5.03
C ARG A 63 1.46 11.30 4.96
N SER A 64 1.04 11.80 3.80
CA SER A 64 -0.33 12.28 3.58
C SER A 64 -1.34 11.15 3.71
N LEU A 65 -1.05 9.97 3.15
CA LEU A 65 -1.92 8.82 3.26
C LEU A 65 -2.10 8.38 4.71
N ILE A 66 -1.01 8.30 5.48
CA ILE A 66 -1.09 7.96 6.91
C ILE A 66 -1.89 9.02 7.67
N ALA A 67 -1.66 10.30 7.39
CA ALA A 67 -2.37 11.40 8.04
C ALA A 67 -3.90 11.36 7.78
N SER A 68 -4.35 10.87 6.62
CA SER A 68 -5.78 10.73 6.30
C SER A 68 -6.53 9.79 7.25
N PHE A 69 -5.83 8.86 7.93
CA PHE A 69 -6.44 7.99 8.95
C PHE A 69 -6.52 8.63 10.34
N GLY A 70 -5.87 9.78 10.55
CA GLY A 70 -5.83 10.48 11.84
C GLY A 70 -6.68 11.75 11.91
N LEU A 71 -7.39 12.10 10.82
CA LEU A 71 -8.31 13.22 10.77
C LEU A 71 -9.63 12.79 11.44
N ASN A 72 -9.78 13.14 12.72
CA ASN A 72 -11.03 13.07 13.48
C ASN A 72 -11.79 14.39 13.39
#